data_AF-A0A9N9I9X1-F1
#
_entry.id   AF-A0A9N9I9X1-F1
#
_cell.length_a   1.000
_cell.length_b   1.000
_cell.length_c   1.000
_cell.angle_alpha   90.00
_cell.angle_beta   90.00
_cell.angle_gamma   90.00
#
_symmetry.space_group_name_H-M   'P 1'
#
loop_
_entity.id
_entity.type
_entity.pdbx_description
1 polymer ?
#
loop_
_entity_poly.entity_id
_entity_poly.type
_entity_poly.pdbx_seq_one_letter_code
_entity_poly.pdbx_strand_id
1 'polypeptide(L)'
;MTDYKDNNLTYVEEDDKKYDCSLAQAFDQYILCYTIGGQATNYYRYGERKNCKTSWENLKFCLQLKSKPIEIRKKIILEREALKAEQKSKEKNSLDVWEIRE
;
A
#
# COMPACT_ATOMS: atom_id res chain seq x y z
N MET A 1 25.25 23.52 22.99
CA MET A 1 25.14 24.29 21.72
C MET A 1 25.40 23.39 20.50
N THR A 2 25.05 22.10 20.55
CA THR A 2 25.29 21.15 19.44
C THR A 2 24.06 20.35 19.02
N ASP A 3 22.89 20.57 19.60
CA ASP A 3 21.69 19.74 19.35
C ASP A 3 20.91 20.09 18.06
N TYR A 4 21.30 21.13 17.31
CA TYR A 4 20.57 21.56 16.11
C TYR A 4 20.94 20.77 14.84
N LYS A 5 22.15 20.20 14.77
CA LYS A 5 22.61 19.44 13.59
C LYS A 5 22.06 18.01 13.55
N ASP A 6 21.82 17.41 14.71
CA ASP A 6 21.38 16.01 14.82
C ASP A 6 19.91 15.85 14.42
N ASN A 7 19.08 16.87 14.69
CA ASN A 7 17.66 16.89 14.31
C ASN A 7 17.44 16.84 12.80
N ASN A 8 18.24 17.55 11.99
CA ASN A 8 18.07 17.55 10.53
C ASN A 8 18.38 16.17 9.92
N LEU A 9 19.38 15.46 10.44
CA LEU A 9 19.73 14.12 9.97
C LEU A 9 18.63 13.10 10.31
N THR A 10 18.04 13.20 11.51
CA THR A 10 16.92 12.34 11.91
C THR A 10 15.67 12.56 11.04
N TYR A 11 15.39 13.81 10.62
CA TYR A 11 14.25 14.10 9.75
C TYR A 11 14.41 13.51 8.33
N VAL A 12 15.63 13.53 7.77
CA VAL A 12 15.88 12.96 6.43
C VAL A 12 15.77 11.43 6.47
N GLU A 13 16.30 10.78 7.52
CA GLU A 13 16.19 9.32 7.66
C GLU A 13 14.76 8.83 7.93
N GLU A 14 13.94 9.58 8.68
CA GLU A 14 12.53 9.26 8.87
C GLU A 14 11.72 9.41 7.57
N ASP A 15 12.01 10.44 6.77
CA ASP A 15 11.37 10.63 5.47
C ASP A 15 11.72 9.49 4.50
N ASP A 16 12.97 9.04 4.46
CA ASP A 16 13.38 7.93 3.61
C ASP A 16 12.71 6.60 4.01
N LYS A 17 12.54 6.34 5.32
CA LYS A 17 11.83 5.15 5.83
C LYS A 17 10.35 5.14 5.45
N LYS A 18 9.71 6.32 5.34
CA LYS A 18 8.30 6.43 4.95
C LYS A 18 8.05 5.91 3.53
N TYR A 19 9.01 6.10 2.64
CA TYR A 19 8.95 5.67 1.24
C TYR A 19 9.63 4.31 1.00
N ASP A 20 10.00 3.61 2.07
CA ASP A 20 10.42 2.22 1.97
C ASP A 20 9.24 1.28 2.17
N CYS A 21 8.92 0.52 1.13
CA CYS A 21 7.96 -0.55 1.27
C CYS A 21 8.53 -1.67 2.15
N SER A 22 7.88 -1.99 3.26
CA SER A 22 8.18 -3.17 4.06
C SER A 22 7.84 -4.46 3.29
N LEU A 23 8.86 -5.14 2.77
CA LEU A 23 8.70 -6.38 1.99
C LEU A 23 8.11 -7.51 2.83
N ALA A 24 8.51 -7.62 4.11
CA ALA A 24 7.99 -8.63 5.03
C ALA A 24 6.47 -8.49 5.19
N GLN A 25 5.99 -7.26 5.41
CA GLN A 25 4.57 -6.99 5.55
C GLN A 25 3.79 -7.29 4.25
N ALA A 26 4.33 -6.90 3.09
CA ALA A 26 3.70 -7.20 1.80
C ALA A 26 3.64 -8.71 1.52
N PHE A 27 4.67 -9.46 1.94
CA PHE A 27 4.73 -10.91 1.83
C PHE A 27 3.72 -11.59 2.75
N ASP A 28 3.65 -11.18 4.02
CA ASP A 28 2.68 -11.72 4.97
C ASP A 28 1.25 -11.52 4.46
N GLN A 29 0.93 -10.34 3.92
CA GLN A 29 -0.37 -10.07 3.30
C GLN A 29 -0.67 -11.00 2.11
N TYR A 30 0.32 -11.27 1.26
CA TYR A 30 0.17 -12.18 0.14
C TYR A 30 -0.12 -13.61 0.63
N ILE A 31 0.70 -14.12 1.55
CA ILE A 31 0.54 -15.47 2.09
C ILE A 31 -0.80 -15.61 2.81
N LEU A 32 -1.16 -14.66 3.67
CA LEU A 32 -2.43 -14.65 4.39
C LEU A 32 -3.63 -14.76 3.45
N CYS A 33 -3.58 -14.11 2.28
CA CYS A 33 -4.65 -14.22 1.29
C CYS A 33 -4.78 -15.63 0.71
N TYR A 34 -3.67 -16.35 0.51
CA TYR A 34 -3.67 -17.72 -0.03
C TYR A 34 -3.86 -18.81 1.03
N THR A 35 -3.82 -18.47 2.32
CA THR A 35 -4.07 -19.45 3.38
C THR A 35 -5.44 -20.11 3.24
N ILE A 36 -5.48 -21.42 3.48
CA ILE A 36 -6.68 -22.25 3.32
C ILE A 36 -7.80 -21.77 4.26
N GLY A 37 -7.47 -21.38 5.49
CA GLY A 37 -8.47 -20.93 6.48
C GLY A 37 -9.25 -19.71 6.01
N GLY A 38 -8.56 -18.70 5.46
CA GLY A 38 -9.22 -17.51 4.91
C GLY A 38 -10.01 -17.81 3.64
N GLN A 39 -9.47 -18.68 2.77
CA GLN A 39 -10.09 -19.03 1.49
C GLN A 39 -11.32 -19.93 1.65
N ALA A 40 -11.37 -20.79 2.67
CA ALA A 40 -12.48 -21.71 2.90
C ALA A 40 -13.82 -20.99 3.08
N THR A 41 -13.84 -19.86 3.79
CA THR A 41 -15.06 -19.08 4.00
C THR A 41 -15.58 -18.44 2.70
N ASN A 42 -14.67 -17.92 1.88
CA ASN A 42 -15.03 -17.29 0.61
C ASN A 42 -15.52 -18.33 -0.41
N TYR A 43 -14.84 -19.47 -0.43
CA TYR A 43 -15.24 -20.62 -1.23
C TYR A 43 -16.60 -21.17 -0.81
N TYR A 44 -16.86 -21.29 0.49
CA TYR A 44 -18.16 -21.72 1.01
C TYR A 44 -19.30 -20.75 0.64
N ARG A 45 -19.07 -19.43 0.74
CA ARG A 45 -20.10 -18.41 0.49
C ARG A 45 -20.39 -18.17 -0.99
N TYR A 46 -19.34 -18.10 -1.80
CA TYR A 46 -19.44 -17.64 -3.19
C TYR A 46 -19.08 -18.72 -4.21
N GLY A 47 -18.61 -19.90 -3.78
CA GLY A 47 -18.15 -20.97 -4.67
C GLY A 47 -16.80 -20.70 -5.35
N GLU A 48 -16.19 -19.55 -5.08
CA GLU A 48 -14.97 -19.09 -5.73
C GLU A 48 -13.87 -18.77 -4.72
N ARG A 49 -12.61 -18.91 -5.16
CA ARG A 49 -11.47 -18.44 -4.38
C ARG A 49 -11.43 -16.92 -4.38
N LYS A 50 -11.03 -16.33 -3.26
CA LYS A 50 -10.77 -14.89 -3.15
C LYS A 50 -9.72 -14.44 -4.17
N ASN A 51 -10.01 -13.35 -4.86
CA ASN A 51 -9.07 -12.69 -5.76
C ASN A 51 -7.91 -12.04 -4.98
N CYS A 52 -6.75 -12.70 -4.95
CA CYS A 52 -5.53 -12.22 -4.26
C CYS A 52 -4.58 -11.39 -5.15
N LYS A 53 -5.07 -10.92 -6.31
CA LYS A 53 -4.25 -10.21 -7.31
C LYS A 53 -3.63 -8.92 -6.76
N THR A 54 -4.39 -8.14 -6.00
CA THR A 54 -3.92 -6.87 -5.41
C THR A 54 -2.75 -7.07 -4.45
N SER A 55 -2.81 -8.10 -3.59
CA SER A 55 -1.71 -8.40 -2.65
C SER A 55 -0.45 -8.87 -3.38
N TRP A 56 -0.60 -9.65 -4.45
CA TRP A 56 0.50 -10.04 -5.32
C TRP A 56 1.15 -8.83 -6.02
N GLU A 57 0.34 -7.92 -6.57
CA GLU A 57 0.84 -6.71 -7.22
C GLU A 57 1.58 -5.79 -6.24
N ASN A 58 1.12 -5.72 -4.98
CA ASN A 58 1.82 -5.01 -3.93
C ASN A 58 3.20 -5.62 -3.66
N LEU A 59 3.28 -6.94 -3.51
CA LEU A 59 4.55 -7.64 -3.30
C LEU A 59 5.51 -7.44 -4.48
N LYS A 60 5.04 -7.65 -5.72
CA LYS A 60 5.85 -7.47 -6.93
C LYS A 60 6.41 -6.05 -7.01
N PHE A 61 5.59 -5.05 -6.71
CA PHE A 61 6.01 -3.65 -6.72
C PHE A 61 7.10 -3.37 -5.68
N CYS A 62 6.94 -3.88 -4.46
CA CYS A 62 7.95 -3.68 -3.41
C CYS A 62 9.28 -4.36 -3.74
N LEU A 63 9.25 -5.55 -4.35
CA LEU A 63 10.44 -6.20 -4.88
C LEU A 63 11.14 -5.37 -5.95
N GLN A 64 10.38 -4.78 -6.88
CA GLN A 64 10.93 -3.93 -7.94
C GLN A 64 11.56 -2.65 -7.38
N LEU A 65 10.92 -2.01 -6.39
CA LEU A 65 11.40 -0.79 -5.75
C LEU A 65 12.71 -0.98 -5.00
N LYS A 66 12.92 -2.13 -4.36
CA LYS A 66 14.15 -2.42 -3.59
C LYS A 66 15.43 -2.25 -4.43
N SER A 67 15.35 -2.49 -5.74
CA SER A 67 16.49 -2.36 -6.66
C SER A 67 16.84 -0.92 -7.04
N LYS A 68 15.99 0.07 -6.70
CA LYS A 68 16.10 1.46 -7.16
C LYS A 68 16.71 2.37 -6.09
N PRO A 69 17.36 3.49 -6.47
CA PRO A 69 17.81 4.49 -5.50
C PRO A 69 16.60 5.19 -4.83
N ILE A 70 16.82 5.76 -3.65
CA ILE A 70 15.75 6.36 -2.82
C ILE A 70 14.97 7.45 -3.57
N GLU A 71 15.64 8.34 -4.31
CA GLU A 71 14.97 9.43 -5.04
C GLU A 71 13.99 8.91 -6.09
N ILE A 72 14.35 7.83 -6.79
CA ILE A 72 13.50 7.20 -7.79
C ILE A 72 12.36 6.43 -7.10
N ARG A 73 12.62 5.76 -5.96
CA ARG A 73 11.57 5.10 -5.18
C ARG A 73 10.48 6.08 -4.76
N LYS A 74 10.85 7.24 -4.21
CA LYS A 74 9.91 8.28 -3.80
C LYS A 74 8.98 8.68 -4.95
N LYS A 75 9.53 8.98 -6.12
CA LYS A 75 8.75 9.35 -7.32
C LYS A 75 7.76 8.25 -7.73
N ILE A 76 8.21 7.01 -7.83
CA ILE A 76 7.38 5.88 -8.24
C ILE A 76 6.24 5.62 -7.24
N ILE A 77 6.50 5.76 -5.94
CA ILE A 77 5.49 5.57 -4.89
C ILE A 77 4.43 6.66 -4.97
N LEU A 78 4.84 7.93 -5.10
CA LEU A 78 3.93 9.06 -5.23
C LEU A 78 3.05 8.93 -6.49
N GLU A 79 3.63 8.55 -7.63
CA GLU A 79 2.88 8.28 -8.86
C GLU A 79 1.84 7.17 -8.64
N ARG A 80 2.22 6.08 -7.97
CA ARG A 80 1.28 4.99 -7.66
C ARG A 80 0.16 5.43 -6.72
N GLU A 81 0.46 6.25 -5.72
CA GLU A 81 -0.52 6.78 -4.78
C GLU A 81 -1.49 7.74 -5.46
N ALA A 82 -1.00 8.61 -6.33
CA ALA A 82 -1.82 9.48 -7.17
C ALA A 82 -2.79 8.67 -8.04
N LEU A 83 -2.29 7.65 -8.75
CA LEU A 83 -3.13 6.76 -9.55
C LEU A 83 -4.19 6.02 -8.72
N LYS A 84 -3.85 5.57 -7.52
CA LYS A 84 -4.81 4.95 -6.59
C LYS A 84 -5.85 5.95 -6.10
N ALA A 85 -5.44 7.19 -5.81
CA ALA A 85 -6.34 8.25 -5.39
C ALA A 85 -7.32 8.61 -6.51
N GLU A 86 -6.85 8.72 -7.76
CA GLU A 86 -7.70 8.93 -8.94
C GLU A 86 -8.67 7.77 -9.19
N GLN A 87 -8.23 6.53 -9.01
CA GLN A 87 -9.11 5.37 -9.12
C GLN A 87 -10.18 5.40 -8.04
N LYS A 88 -9.79 5.64 -6.79
CA LYS A 88 -10.71 5.72 -5.65
C LYS A 88 -11.68 6.90 -5.75
N SER A 89 -11.27 8.04 -6.33
CA SER A 89 -12.16 9.17 -6.55
C SER A 89 -13.19 8.92 -7.64
N LYS A 90 -12.90 8.04 -8.60
CA LYS A 90 -13.83 7.62 -9.66
C LYS A 90 -14.82 6.54 -9.18
N GLU A 91 -14.45 5.77 -8.16
CA GLU A 91 -15.37 4.82 -7.54
C GLU A 91 -16.54 5.54 -6.85
N LYS A 92 -17.70 4.88 -6.82
CA LYS A 92 -18.91 5.44 -6.21
C LYS A 92 -18.67 5.68 -4.72
N ASN A 93 -18.69 6.95 -4.33
CA ASN A 93 -18.55 7.36 -2.94
C ASN A 93 -19.92 7.33 -2.24
N SER A 94 -19.97 7.06 -0.94
CA SER A 94 -21.22 7.10 -0.18
C SER A 94 -21.87 8.50 -0.18
N LEU A 95 -21.07 9.56 -0.33
CA LEU A 95 -21.58 10.93 -0.48
C LEU A 95 -22.44 11.13 -1.74
N ASP A 96 -22.33 10.24 -2.73
CA ASP A 96 -23.16 10.25 -3.95
C ASP A 96 -24.57 9.69 -3.69
N VAL A 97 -24.75 8.93 -2.59
CA VAL A 97 -26.02 8.29 -2.24
C VAL A 97 -26.85 9.14 -1.27
N TRP A 98 -26.19 9.95 -0.43
CA TRP A 98 -26.85 10.70 0.64
C TRP A 98 -26.79 12.21 0.39
N GLU A 99 -27.96 12.84 0.34
CA GLU A 99 -28.06 14.30 0.37
C GLU A 99 -27.82 14.81 1.79
N ILE A 100 -27.08 15.93 1.91
CA ILE A 100 -26.83 16.58 3.19
C ILE A 100 -28.15 17.12 3.71
N ARG A 101 -28.53 16.72 4.93
CA ARG A 101 -29.76 17.21 5.57
C ARG A 101 -29.48 18.59 6.16
N GLU A 102 -30.22 19.60 5.70
CA GLU A 102 -30.20 20.98 6.23
C GLU A 102 -30.66 21.06 7.69
#